data_AF-A0A3P9HLP1-F1
#
_entry.id   AF-A0A3P9HLP1-F1
#
_cell.length_a   1.000
_cell.length_b   1.000
_cell.length_c   1.000
_cell.angle_alpha   90.00
_cell.angle_beta   90.00
_cell.angle_gamma   90.00
#
_symmetry.space_group_name_H-M   'P 1'
#
loop_
_entity.id
_entity.type
_entity.pdbx_description
1 polymer ?
#
loop_
_entity_poly.entity_id
_entity_poly.type
_entity_poly.pdbx_seq_one_letter_code
_entity_poly.pdbx_strand_id
1 'polypeptide(L)'
;MPDVSKMKKPDVKVVLLGDMHVGKTSLLHRYTERKFKDTTSTVGGAFFLKQWGPYNISIWDTAGREQFHGLGSMYCRGAAAVILTYDVTNWQSLSELEERFLSLTDTANHDCIYAIVGNKADLTDPKAQLSQNSDSFSEDQTEIVEDRTEPQVLSACPTPPASPTSLSGVVLRKQVTREEAMALYGRILRYKGLDEKSSLPADKMCFETSAKTGYNVDALFETLFDLVLPSILRKRHENHESPTVDLEDCRGSGKRVRSSCC
;
A
#
# COMPACT_ATOMS: atom_id res chain seq x y z
N MET A 1 10.40 -28.34 14.45
CA MET A 1 9.35 -27.37 14.08
C MET A 1 9.95 -25.98 14.20
N PRO A 2 9.74 -25.06 13.24
CA PRO A 2 10.15 -23.67 13.43
C PRO A 2 9.35 -23.07 14.59
N ASP A 3 10.02 -22.27 15.41
CA ASP A 3 9.42 -21.66 16.60
C ASP A 3 8.40 -20.58 16.19
N VAL A 4 7.19 -20.65 16.74
CA VAL A 4 6.10 -19.67 16.52
C VAL A 4 6.27 -18.47 17.46
N SER A 5 7.29 -18.46 18.31
CA SER A 5 7.54 -17.36 19.25
C SER A 5 7.96 -16.07 18.55
N LYS A 6 7.22 -14.99 18.86
CA LYS A 6 7.51 -13.58 18.53
C LYS A 6 7.37 -13.18 17.04
N MET A 7 6.16 -13.26 16.49
CA MET A 7 5.74 -12.26 15.49
C MET A 7 5.93 -10.85 16.11
N LYS A 8 6.81 -10.04 15.52
CA LYS A 8 7.06 -8.67 15.99
C LYS A 8 5.78 -7.85 15.86
N LYS A 9 5.30 -7.29 16.97
CA LYS A 9 4.15 -6.36 16.98
C LYS A 9 4.43 -5.20 16.01
N PRO A 10 3.51 -4.83 15.11
CA PRO A 10 3.72 -3.67 14.25
C PRO A 10 3.75 -2.39 15.10
N ASP A 11 4.73 -1.54 14.82
CA ASP A 11 4.89 -0.21 15.42
C ASP A 11 3.90 0.79 14.83
N VAL A 12 3.53 0.58 13.55
CA VAL A 12 2.64 1.47 12.80
C VAL A 12 1.79 0.69 11.79
N LYS A 13 0.72 1.34 11.33
CA LYS A 13 -0.27 0.77 10.41
C LYS A 13 -0.52 1.71 9.23
N VAL A 14 -0.35 1.17 8.03
CA VAL A 14 -0.64 1.78 6.73
C VAL A 14 -1.75 0.96 6.07
N VAL A 15 -2.72 1.61 5.43
CA VAL A 15 -3.87 0.94 4.79
C VAL A 15 -4.02 1.42 3.34
N LEU A 16 -4.19 0.49 2.40
CA LEU A 16 -4.51 0.79 1.01
C LEU A 16 -6.03 0.69 0.83
N LEU A 17 -6.65 1.78 0.37
CA LEU A 17 -8.08 1.88 0.08
C LEU A 17 -8.30 2.34 -1.36
N GLY A 18 -9.54 2.22 -1.83
CA GLY A 18 -9.96 2.53 -3.20
C GLY A 18 -10.73 1.39 -3.84
N ASP A 19 -11.35 1.67 -4.98
CA ASP A 19 -12.28 0.74 -5.64
C ASP A 19 -11.61 -0.58 -6.08
N MET A 20 -12.41 -1.54 -6.54
CA MET A 20 -11.94 -2.74 -7.19
C MET A 20 -11.09 -2.42 -8.42
N HIS A 21 -10.16 -3.33 -8.75
CA HIS A 21 -9.38 -3.31 -10.00
C HIS A 21 -8.50 -2.07 -10.25
N VAL A 22 -8.48 -1.07 -9.35
CA VAL A 22 -7.50 0.05 -9.38
C VAL A 22 -6.06 -0.43 -9.16
N GLY A 23 -5.88 -1.64 -8.61
CA GLY A 23 -4.60 -2.34 -8.53
C GLY A 23 -3.85 -2.22 -7.20
N LYS A 24 -4.55 -1.97 -6.09
CA LYS A 24 -3.99 -1.90 -4.71
C LYS A 24 -3.10 -3.11 -4.39
N THR A 25 -3.64 -4.31 -4.55
CA THR A 25 -2.95 -5.59 -4.34
C THR A 25 -1.70 -5.70 -5.21
N SER A 26 -1.81 -5.41 -6.52
CA SER A 26 -0.69 -5.42 -7.46
C SER A 26 0.39 -4.39 -7.11
N LEU A 27 0.01 -3.22 -6.59
CA LEU A 27 0.90 -2.16 -6.14
C LEU A 27 1.69 -2.60 -4.90
N LEU A 28 1.03 -3.26 -3.94
CA LEU A 28 1.68 -3.85 -2.78
C LEU A 28 2.65 -4.98 -3.19
N HIS A 29 2.22 -5.95 -4.03
CA HIS A 29 3.11 -7.00 -4.52
C HIS A 29 4.29 -6.45 -5.33
N ARG A 30 4.12 -5.38 -6.10
CA ARG A 30 5.22 -4.72 -6.81
C ARG A 30 6.25 -4.15 -5.83
N TYR A 31 5.82 -3.54 -4.73
CA TYR A 31 6.72 -3.04 -3.68
C TYR A 31 7.40 -4.17 -2.87
N THR A 32 6.69 -5.25 -2.58
CA THR A 32 7.18 -6.30 -1.64
C THR A 32 7.90 -7.45 -2.32
N GLU A 33 7.47 -7.88 -3.51
CA GLU A 33 8.02 -9.02 -4.26
C GLU A 33 8.83 -8.63 -5.49
N ARG A 34 8.89 -7.34 -5.84
CA ARG A 34 9.47 -6.84 -7.11
C ARG A 34 8.82 -7.47 -8.36
N LYS A 35 7.59 -7.96 -8.25
CA LYS A 35 6.89 -8.71 -9.30
C LYS A 35 5.53 -8.12 -9.59
N PHE A 36 5.16 -8.13 -10.86
CA PHE A 36 3.78 -7.94 -11.32
C PHE A 36 3.26 -9.28 -11.82
N LYS A 37 2.12 -9.72 -11.29
CA LYS A 37 1.44 -10.96 -11.60
C LYS A 37 -0.05 -10.68 -11.66
N ASP A 38 -0.81 -11.53 -12.34
CA ASP A 38 -2.27 -11.47 -12.29
C ASP A 38 -2.73 -11.78 -10.85
N THR A 39 -3.39 -10.80 -10.24
CA THR A 39 -3.95 -10.91 -8.88
C THR A 39 -5.42 -11.30 -8.96
N THR A 40 -5.80 -12.36 -8.23
CA THR A 40 -7.21 -12.64 -7.96
C THR A 40 -7.80 -11.54 -7.07
N SER A 41 -9.13 -11.40 -7.05
CA SER A 41 -9.79 -10.42 -6.16
C SER A 41 -9.48 -10.73 -4.68
N THR A 42 -8.89 -9.77 -3.96
CA THR A 42 -8.66 -9.88 -2.51
C THR A 42 -9.99 -10.12 -1.78
N VAL A 43 -10.01 -11.15 -0.94
CA VAL A 43 -11.17 -11.51 -0.10
C VAL A 43 -10.94 -10.96 1.30
N GLY A 44 -11.73 -9.97 1.71
CA GLY A 44 -11.51 -9.24 2.95
C GLY A 44 -10.32 -8.28 2.87
N GLY A 45 -9.28 -8.53 3.65
CA GLY A 45 -8.04 -7.77 3.64
C GLY A 45 -6.82 -8.66 3.89
N ALA A 46 -5.72 -8.34 3.22
CA ALA A 46 -4.44 -9.03 3.36
C ALA A 46 -3.46 -8.18 4.19
N PHE A 47 -2.67 -8.85 5.01
CA PHE A 47 -1.70 -8.23 5.92
C PHE A 47 -0.28 -8.50 5.44
N PHE A 48 0.54 -7.44 5.34
CA PHE A 48 1.97 -7.53 5.10
C PHE A 48 2.75 -6.80 6.21
N LEU A 49 3.93 -7.30 6.57
CA LEU A 49 4.81 -6.67 7.55
C LEU A 49 6.16 -6.34 6.90
N LYS A 50 6.46 -5.04 6.77
CA LYS A 50 7.73 -4.54 6.25
C LYS A 50 8.56 -3.97 7.39
N GLN A 51 9.85 -4.32 7.47
CA GLN A 51 10.78 -3.63 8.36
C GLN A 51 11.29 -2.35 7.67
N TRP A 52 11.23 -1.21 8.38
CA TRP A 52 11.79 0.07 7.96
C TRP A 52 12.67 0.61 9.10
N GLY A 53 13.99 0.60 8.89
CA GLY A 53 14.96 0.82 9.97
C GLY A 53 14.74 -0.15 11.15
N PRO A 54 14.61 0.35 12.40
CA PRO A 54 14.34 -0.47 13.58
C PRO A 54 12.85 -0.76 13.81
N TYR A 55 11.94 -0.32 12.93
CA TYR A 55 10.49 -0.38 13.12
C TYR A 55 9.81 -1.38 12.17
N ASN A 56 8.65 -1.89 12.59
CA ASN A 56 7.84 -2.83 11.83
C ASN A 56 6.56 -2.13 11.36
N ILE A 57 6.42 -1.92 10.06
CA ILE A 57 5.29 -1.28 9.41
C ILE A 57 4.33 -2.37 8.95
N SER A 58 3.11 -2.38 9.51
CA SER A 58 2.03 -3.19 8.95
C SER A 58 1.37 -2.46 7.79
N ILE A 59 1.22 -3.16 6.66
CA ILE A 59 0.55 -2.68 5.46
C ILE A 59 -0.67 -3.57 5.22
N TRP A 60 -1.84 -2.95 5.08
CA TRP A 60 -3.11 -3.64 4.87
C TRP A 60 -3.60 -3.38 3.44
N ASP A 61 -3.66 -4.42 2.61
CA ASP A 61 -4.38 -4.40 1.32
C ASP A 61 -5.84 -4.79 1.57
N THR A 62 -6.78 -4.18 0.85
CA THR A 62 -8.21 -4.44 1.01
C THR A 62 -8.89 -4.78 -0.31
N ALA A 63 -10.01 -5.51 -0.23
CA ALA A 63 -10.79 -5.94 -1.39
C ALA A 63 -11.24 -4.79 -2.33
N GLY A 64 -11.43 -3.56 -1.82
CA GLY A 64 -12.18 -2.51 -2.52
C GLY A 64 -13.69 -2.79 -2.65
N ARG A 65 -14.18 -3.99 -2.30
CA ARG A 65 -15.61 -4.32 -2.12
C ARG A 65 -16.13 -3.97 -0.72
N GLU A 66 -15.63 -2.91 -0.10
CA GLU A 66 -15.82 -2.64 1.33
C GLU A 66 -17.18 -1.99 1.66
N GLN A 67 -18.20 -2.37 0.88
CA GLN A 67 -19.57 -1.85 0.92
C GLN A 67 -20.24 -2.03 2.30
N PHE A 68 -19.73 -2.94 3.11
CA PHE A 68 -20.04 -3.03 4.54
C PHE A 68 -19.14 -2.06 5.32
N HIS A 69 -19.61 -0.83 5.53
CA HIS A 69 -18.87 0.24 6.25
C HIS A 69 -18.18 -0.22 7.54
N GLY A 70 -18.79 -1.13 8.31
CA GLY A 70 -18.20 -1.67 9.54
C GLY A 70 -16.88 -2.44 9.34
N LEU A 71 -16.71 -3.15 8.21
CA LEU A 71 -15.44 -3.82 7.88
C LEU A 71 -14.38 -2.82 7.42
N GLY A 72 -14.74 -1.89 6.52
CA GLY A 72 -13.83 -0.84 6.04
C GLY A 72 -13.26 0.02 7.17
N SER A 73 -14.12 0.45 8.10
CA SER A 73 -13.68 1.18 9.30
C SER A 73 -12.79 0.33 10.22
N MET A 74 -13.02 -0.98 10.31
CA MET A 74 -12.15 -1.86 11.12
C MET A 74 -10.72 -1.93 10.54
N TYR A 75 -10.56 -1.96 9.22
CA TYR A 75 -9.23 -1.84 8.60
C TYR A 75 -8.61 -0.46 8.81
N CYS A 76 -9.39 0.63 8.78
CA CYS A 76 -8.87 1.98 9.01
C CYS A 76 -8.48 2.24 10.48
N ARG A 77 -9.05 1.51 11.45
CA ARG A 77 -8.84 1.76 12.87
C ARG A 77 -7.36 1.81 13.24
N GLY A 78 -6.93 2.95 13.80
CA GLY A 78 -5.56 3.18 14.26
C GLY A 78 -4.51 3.35 13.16
N ALA A 79 -4.91 3.45 11.89
CA ALA A 79 -4.00 3.75 10.78
C ALA A 79 -3.30 5.10 11.00
N ALA A 80 -1.98 5.14 10.78
CA ALA A 80 -1.19 6.37 10.77
C ALA A 80 -0.95 6.90 9.35
N ALA A 81 -1.14 6.06 8.33
CA ALA A 81 -1.28 6.52 6.96
C ALA A 81 -2.34 5.73 6.19
N VAL A 82 -3.02 6.40 5.25
CA VAL A 82 -3.93 5.79 4.28
C VAL A 82 -3.52 6.17 2.86
N ILE A 83 -3.41 5.16 2.02
CA ILE A 83 -3.13 5.26 0.58
C ILE A 83 -4.46 5.10 -0.15
N LEU A 84 -5.00 6.20 -0.67
CA LEU A 84 -6.24 6.23 -1.46
C LEU A 84 -5.89 6.07 -2.94
N THR A 85 -6.16 4.89 -3.49
CA THR A 85 -5.71 4.47 -4.84
C THR A 85 -6.85 4.54 -5.84
N TYR A 86 -6.60 5.19 -6.98
CA TYR A 86 -7.49 5.22 -8.15
C TYR A 86 -6.75 4.78 -9.42
N ASP A 87 -7.46 4.66 -10.52
CA ASP A 87 -6.92 4.32 -11.85
C ASP A 87 -6.90 5.60 -12.72
N VAL A 88 -5.73 5.99 -13.24
CA VAL A 88 -5.59 7.22 -14.07
C VAL A 88 -6.42 7.20 -15.35
N THR A 89 -6.88 6.03 -15.79
CA THR A 89 -7.74 5.84 -16.96
C THR A 89 -9.24 5.83 -16.63
N ASN A 90 -9.64 5.99 -15.36
CA ASN A 90 -11.04 5.90 -14.93
C ASN A 90 -11.40 7.01 -13.92
N TRP A 91 -12.11 8.05 -14.38
CA TRP A 91 -12.57 9.16 -13.53
C TRP A 91 -13.40 8.71 -12.32
N GLN A 92 -14.31 7.74 -12.50
CA GLN A 92 -15.19 7.28 -11.42
C GLN A 92 -14.36 6.77 -10.23
N SER A 93 -13.25 6.08 -10.49
CA SER A 93 -12.39 5.55 -9.43
C SER A 93 -11.75 6.62 -8.54
N LEU A 94 -11.64 7.88 -9.01
CA LEU A 94 -11.26 9.02 -8.17
C LEU A 94 -12.46 9.53 -7.34
N SER A 95 -13.63 9.68 -7.96
CA SER A 95 -14.86 10.17 -7.28
C SER A 95 -15.25 9.29 -6.09
N GLU A 96 -15.19 7.96 -6.28
CA GLU A 96 -15.50 6.97 -5.24
C GLU A 96 -14.62 7.10 -3.98
N LEU A 97 -13.39 7.62 -4.11
CA LEU A 97 -12.49 7.86 -2.96
C LEU A 97 -13.10 8.87 -1.98
N GLU A 98 -13.70 9.94 -2.50
CA GLU A 98 -14.37 10.98 -1.71
C GLU A 98 -15.73 10.49 -1.21
N GLU A 99 -16.54 9.93 -2.11
CA GLU A 99 -17.94 9.57 -1.84
C GLU A 99 -18.08 8.37 -0.88
N ARG A 100 -17.14 7.42 -0.90
CA ARG A 100 -17.29 6.13 -0.19
C ARG A 100 -16.13 5.80 0.73
N PHE A 101 -14.88 5.93 0.27
CA PHE A 101 -13.73 5.49 1.06
C PHE A 101 -13.33 6.48 2.16
N LEU A 102 -13.57 7.78 1.97
CA LEU A 102 -13.18 8.81 2.92
C LEU A 102 -13.81 8.63 4.31
N SER A 103 -15.10 8.30 4.40
CA SER A 103 -15.80 8.06 5.68
C SER A 103 -15.28 6.83 6.44
N LEU A 104 -14.78 5.80 5.75
CA LEU A 104 -14.18 4.62 6.40
C LEU A 104 -12.96 5.01 7.26
N THR A 105 -12.25 6.06 6.83
CA THR A 105 -11.04 6.57 7.51
C THR A 105 -11.34 7.39 8.77
N ASP A 106 -12.60 7.57 9.19
CA ASP A 106 -12.97 8.31 10.42
C ASP A 106 -12.46 7.63 11.71
N THR A 107 -12.06 6.37 11.62
CA THR A 107 -11.47 5.61 12.73
C THR A 107 -9.94 5.57 12.71
N ALA A 108 -9.30 6.20 11.72
CA ALA A 108 -7.85 6.36 11.67
C ALA A 108 -7.35 7.27 12.83
N ASN A 109 -6.03 7.39 12.98
CA ASN A 109 -5.48 8.33 13.96
C ASN A 109 -5.81 9.78 13.57
N HIS A 110 -5.92 10.68 14.55
CA HIS A 110 -6.15 12.11 14.27
C HIS A 110 -5.01 12.73 13.43
N ASP A 111 -3.78 12.25 13.59
CA ASP A 111 -2.61 12.66 12.81
C ASP A 111 -2.36 11.76 11.59
N CYS A 112 -3.39 11.09 11.07
CA CYS A 112 -3.25 10.20 9.92
C CYS A 112 -2.82 10.95 8.65
N ILE A 113 -1.79 10.44 8.00
CA ILE A 113 -1.25 10.92 6.75
C ILE A 113 -2.05 10.31 5.58
N TYR A 114 -2.52 11.15 4.65
CA TYR A 114 -3.24 10.69 3.46
C TYR A 114 -2.36 10.85 2.21
N ALA A 115 -2.30 9.83 1.36
CA ALA A 115 -1.71 9.91 0.03
C ALA A 115 -2.74 9.56 -1.04
N ILE A 116 -2.75 10.32 -2.13
CA ILE A 116 -3.61 10.08 -3.30
C ILE A 116 -2.75 9.46 -4.39
N VAL A 117 -3.15 8.29 -4.90
CA VAL A 117 -2.31 7.48 -5.80
C VAL A 117 -3.07 7.10 -7.06
N GLY A 118 -2.68 7.71 -8.19
CA GLY A 118 -3.12 7.30 -9.52
C GLY A 118 -2.25 6.16 -10.03
N ASN A 119 -2.76 4.93 -9.96
CA ASN A 119 -2.07 3.76 -10.50
C ASN A 119 -2.35 3.58 -11.99
N LYS A 120 -1.57 2.69 -12.63
CA LYS A 120 -1.61 2.36 -14.08
C LYS A 120 -1.14 3.51 -14.97
N ALA A 121 -0.23 4.35 -14.49
CA ALA A 121 0.40 5.42 -15.26
C ALA A 121 1.01 4.93 -16.59
N ASP A 122 1.46 3.67 -16.68
CA ASP A 122 1.96 3.04 -17.91
C ASP A 122 0.94 2.97 -19.06
N LEU A 123 -0.36 3.10 -18.78
CA LEU A 123 -1.38 3.16 -19.82
C LEU A 123 -1.46 4.54 -20.49
N THR A 124 -0.87 5.58 -19.88
CA THR A 124 -1.08 7.00 -20.25
C THR A 124 0.20 7.83 -20.38
N ASP A 125 1.27 7.49 -19.66
CA ASP A 125 2.55 8.22 -19.62
C ASP A 125 3.67 7.33 -20.20
N PRO A 126 4.30 7.71 -21.33
CA PRO A 126 5.46 6.99 -21.88
C PRO A 126 6.62 6.81 -20.90
N LYS A 127 6.82 7.73 -19.94
CA LYS A 127 7.87 7.57 -18.92
C LYS A 127 7.60 6.39 -17.99
N ALA A 128 6.33 6.19 -17.63
CA ALA A 128 5.88 5.06 -16.83
C ALA A 128 5.95 3.72 -17.59
N GLN A 129 5.89 3.74 -18.94
CA GLN A 129 6.09 2.55 -19.76
C GLN A 129 7.55 2.08 -19.79
N LEU A 130 8.48 3.04 -19.87
CA LEU A 130 9.91 2.80 -20.05
C LEU A 130 10.65 2.45 -18.74
N SER A 131 10.01 2.58 -17.57
CA SER A 131 10.67 2.43 -16.26
C SER A 131 11.01 0.99 -15.85
N GLN A 132 11.12 0.04 -16.80
CA GLN A 132 11.58 -1.32 -16.53
C GLN A 132 13.11 -1.37 -16.37
N ASN A 133 13.64 -0.84 -15.26
CA ASN A 133 15.06 -0.87 -14.98
C ASN A 133 15.38 -1.58 -13.65
N SER A 134 16.38 -2.48 -13.74
CA SER A 134 17.33 -2.90 -12.70
C SER A 134 16.89 -3.79 -11.51
N ASP A 135 16.03 -4.80 -11.71
CA ASP A 135 15.87 -5.94 -10.77
C ASP A 135 16.33 -7.28 -11.40
N SER A 136 17.51 -7.28 -12.06
CA SER A 136 18.12 -8.47 -12.68
C SER A 136 19.58 -8.69 -12.25
N PHE A 137 19.82 -8.63 -10.94
CA PHE A 137 20.98 -9.20 -10.24
C PHE A 137 20.45 -9.69 -8.88
N SER A 138 20.72 -10.90 -8.38
CA SER A 138 21.79 -11.85 -8.70
C SER A 138 21.28 -13.28 -8.83
N GLU A 139 21.60 -13.97 -9.92
CA GLU A 139 21.70 -15.44 -9.90
C GLU A 139 23.11 -15.80 -9.43
N ASP A 140 23.20 -16.40 -8.25
CA ASP A 140 24.45 -16.90 -7.69
C ASP A 140 24.61 -18.36 -8.11
N GLN A 141 25.34 -18.59 -9.21
CA GLN A 141 26.06 -19.83 -9.46
C GLN A 141 27.11 -19.65 -10.56
N THR A 142 28.34 -19.48 -10.11
CA THR A 142 29.54 -19.83 -10.87
C THR A 142 29.54 -21.33 -11.17
N GLU A 143 29.70 -21.72 -12.44
CA GLU A 143 30.69 -22.74 -12.83
C GLU A 143 31.21 -22.45 -14.24
N ILE A 144 32.51 -22.67 -14.44
CA ILE A 144 33.23 -22.46 -15.70
C ILE A 144 33.61 -23.83 -16.24
N VAL A 145 33.17 -24.19 -17.45
CA VAL A 145 33.89 -25.13 -18.31
C VAL A 145 33.76 -24.68 -19.77
N GLU A 146 34.89 -24.52 -20.45
CA GLU A 146 34.96 -24.29 -21.90
C GLU A 146 34.81 -25.61 -22.67
N ASP A 147 34.18 -25.60 -23.84
CA ASP A 147 34.76 -26.30 -25.01
C ASP A 147 34.31 -25.68 -26.34
N ARG A 148 35.11 -25.89 -27.40
CA ARG A 148 34.98 -25.30 -28.73
C ARG A 148 34.71 -26.37 -29.78
N THR A 149 33.72 -26.20 -30.66
CA THR A 149 33.87 -26.62 -32.07
C THR A 149 32.91 -25.93 -33.05
N GLU A 150 33.35 -25.90 -34.30
CA GLU A 150 33.03 -25.07 -35.47
C GLU A 150 31.67 -25.29 -36.22
N PRO A 151 31.35 -24.48 -37.26
CA PRO A 151 29.97 -24.29 -37.77
C PRO A 151 29.62 -25.02 -39.08
N GLN A 152 28.31 -25.27 -39.31
CA GLN A 152 27.63 -25.60 -40.60
C GLN A 152 26.11 -25.81 -40.34
N VAL A 153 25.13 -25.69 -41.28
CA VAL A 153 25.06 -25.28 -42.70
C VAL A 153 23.80 -24.38 -42.91
N LEU A 154 23.66 -23.68 -44.04
CA LEU A 154 22.41 -23.04 -44.50
C LEU A 154 21.35 -24.07 -44.96
N SER A 155 20.07 -23.83 -44.67
CA SER A 155 18.92 -24.43 -45.37
C SER A 155 17.71 -23.50 -45.29
N ALA A 156 16.87 -23.48 -46.34
CA ALA A 156 15.85 -22.44 -46.55
C ALA A 156 14.43 -22.99 -46.72
N CYS A 157 13.46 -22.08 -46.54
CA CYS A 157 12.03 -22.17 -46.89
C CYS A 157 11.14 -23.08 -46.02
N PRO A 158 9.80 -22.85 -45.98
CA PRO A 158 9.03 -21.64 -46.31
C PRO A 158 8.12 -21.14 -45.15
N THR A 159 7.61 -19.91 -45.27
CA THR A 159 6.67 -19.26 -44.34
C THR A 159 5.27 -19.91 -44.30
N PRO A 160 4.69 -20.10 -43.10
CA PRO A 160 3.24 -20.07 -42.89
C PRO A 160 2.76 -18.64 -42.58
N PRO A 161 1.48 -18.30 -42.85
CA PRO A 161 0.98 -16.92 -42.75
C PRO A 161 0.46 -16.52 -41.36
N ALA A 162 0.44 -15.22 -41.12
CA ALA A 162 -0.40 -14.51 -40.13
C ALA A 162 -0.29 -14.93 -38.65
N SER A 163 0.79 -14.47 -37.99
CA SER A 163 0.64 -14.02 -36.59
C SER A 163 -0.12 -12.69 -36.60
N PRO A 164 -1.19 -12.49 -35.80
CA PRO A 164 -1.80 -11.17 -35.68
C PRO A 164 -0.79 -10.20 -35.08
N THR A 165 -0.63 -9.05 -35.74
CA THR A 165 0.23 -7.94 -35.31
C THR A 165 0.03 -7.66 -33.82
N SER A 166 1.11 -7.69 -33.05
CA SER A 166 1.08 -7.28 -31.65
C SER A 166 0.54 -5.85 -31.58
N LEU A 167 -0.61 -5.66 -30.92
CA LEU A 167 -1.20 -4.34 -30.65
C LEU A 167 -0.41 -3.62 -29.54
N SER A 168 0.87 -3.37 -29.80
CA SER A 168 1.73 -2.54 -28.98
C SER A 168 1.35 -1.07 -29.17
N GLY A 169 0.79 -0.44 -28.14
CA GLY A 169 0.71 1.02 -28.06
C GLY A 169 -0.65 1.67 -28.29
N VAL A 170 -1.77 1.04 -27.87
CA VAL A 170 -2.97 1.85 -27.56
C VAL A 170 -2.70 2.59 -26.25
N VAL A 171 -2.19 3.82 -26.35
CA VAL A 171 -2.15 4.75 -25.21
C VAL A 171 -3.59 5.10 -24.88
N LEU A 172 -4.06 4.66 -23.72
CA LEU A 172 -5.39 5.00 -23.23
C LEU A 172 -5.42 6.50 -22.88
N ARG A 173 -6.57 7.14 -23.11
CA ARG A 173 -6.74 8.54 -22.71
C ARG A 173 -6.76 8.62 -21.18
N LYS A 174 -5.81 9.36 -20.61
CA LYS A 174 -5.83 9.76 -19.20
C LYS A 174 -7.13 10.51 -18.90
N GLN A 175 -7.88 10.05 -17.92
CA GLN A 175 -9.16 10.65 -17.50
C GLN A 175 -9.02 11.54 -16.27
N VAL A 176 -8.00 11.32 -15.45
CA VAL A 176 -7.74 12.07 -14.21
C VAL A 176 -6.42 12.80 -14.31
N THR A 177 -6.43 14.11 -14.17
CA THR A 177 -5.23 14.97 -14.11
C THR A 177 -4.61 14.98 -12.70
N ARG A 178 -3.36 15.47 -12.58
CA ARG A 178 -2.69 15.62 -11.28
C ARG A 178 -3.38 16.70 -10.44
N GLU A 179 -3.89 17.72 -11.11
CA GLU A 179 -4.58 18.87 -10.54
C GLU A 179 -5.89 18.44 -9.85
N GLU A 180 -6.64 17.53 -10.46
CA GLU A 180 -7.87 16.96 -9.87
C GLU A 180 -7.56 16.08 -8.65
N ALA A 181 -6.47 15.31 -8.68
CA ALA A 181 -5.99 14.54 -7.53
C ALA A 181 -5.53 15.44 -6.37
N MET A 182 -4.81 16.54 -6.66
CA MET A 182 -4.41 17.54 -5.66
C MET A 182 -5.63 18.30 -5.10
N ALA A 183 -6.65 18.57 -5.93
CA ALA A 183 -7.90 19.17 -5.48
C ALA A 183 -8.67 18.22 -4.53
N LEU A 184 -8.69 16.91 -4.81
CA LEU A 184 -9.24 15.90 -3.90
C LEU A 184 -8.48 15.88 -2.55
N TYR A 185 -7.15 15.90 -2.59
CA TYR A 185 -6.33 15.95 -1.36
C TYR A 185 -6.70 17.15 -0.47
N GLY A 186 -6.87 18.34 -1.05
CA GLY A 186 -7.33 19.53 -0.32
C GLY A 186 -8.75 19.38 0.28
N ARG A 187 -9.68 18.69 -0.40
CA ARG A 187 -11.01 18.39 0.14
C ARG A 187 -10.94 17.40 1.31
N ILE A 188 -10.06 16.41 1.25
CA ILE A 188 -9.82 15.44 2.33
C ILE A 188 -9.28 16.12 3.59
N LEU A 189 -8.31 17.03 3.46
CA LEU A 189 -7.78 17.78 4.61
C LEU A 189 -8.89 18.57 5.32
N ARG A 190 -9.75 19.27 4.55
CA ARG A 190 -10.89 20.02 5.09
C ARG A 190 -11.92 19.11 5.77
N TYR A 191 -12.25 17.97 5.15
CA TYR A 191 -13.15 16.99 5.74
C TYR A 191 -12.63 16.43 7.07
N LYS A 192 -11.31 16.23 7.19
CA LYS A 192 -10.66 15.76 8.42
C LYS A 192 -10.35 16.85 9.44
N GLY A 193 -10.67 18.12 9.15
CA GLY A 193 -10.32 19.24 10.03
C GLY A 193 -8.81 19.46 10.18
N LEU A 194 -8.02 19.03 9.20
CA LEU A 194 -6.56 19.20 9.19
C LEU A 194 -6.20 20.55 8.58
N ASP A 195 -5.38 21.32 9.29
CA ASP A 195 -4.91 22.64 8.84
C ASP A 195 -4.04 22.52 7.57
N GLU A 196 -4.46 23.15 6.48
CA GLU A 196 -3.72 23.14 5.19
C GLU A 196 -2.28 23.67 5.30
N LYS A 197 -1.97 24.49 6.32
CA LYS A 197 -0.65 25.10 6.54
C LYS A 197 0.33 24.22 7.32
N SER A 198 -0.16 23.30 8.15
CA SER A 198 0.67 22.36 8.91
C SER A 198 0.69 20.96 8.28
N SER A 199 -0.31 20.67 7.44
CA SER A 199 -0.38 19.47 6.60
C SER A 199 0.73 19.45 5.54
N LEU A 200 1.02 18.25 5.05
CA LEU A 200 1.98 18.04 3.96
C LEU A 200 1.42 18.63 2.65
N PRO A 201 2.26 19.22 1.79
CA PRO A 201 1.77 19.87 0.59
C PRO A 201 1.35 18.84 -0.47
N ALA A 202 0.30 19.15 -1.23
CA ALA A 202 -0.36 18.21 -2.14
C ALA A 202 0.56 17.63 -3.22
N ASP A 203 1.56 18.40 -3.67
CA ASP A 203 2.56 17.97 -4.63
C ASP A 203 3.40 16.78 -4.15
N LYS A 204 3.60 16.65 -2.83
CA LYS A 204 4.32 15.54 -2.18
C LYS A 204 3.44 14.37 -1.78
N MET A 205 2.11 14.55 -1.77
CA MET A 205 1.15 13.54 -1.33
C MET A 205 0.31 12.94 -2.47
N CYS A 206 0.39 13.52 -3.67
CA CYS A 206 -0.23 13.01 -4.88
C CYS A 206 0.80 12.33 -5.79
N PHE A 207 0.68 11.01 -5.95
CA PHE A 207 1.60 10.17 -6.72
C PHE A 207 0.91 9.59 -7.96
N GLU A 208 1.66 9.46 -9.05
CA GLU A 208 1.27 8.63 -10.20
C GLU A 208 2.24 7.46 -10.29
N THR A 209 1.70 6.25 -10.30
CA THR A 209 2.47 5.00 -10.18
C THR A 209 2.09 3.98 -11.24
N SER A 210 2.95 2.99 -11.45
CA SER A 210 2.58 1.77 -12.16
C SER A 210 3.05 0.54 -11.39
N ALA A 211 2.09 -0.23 -10.86
CA ALA A 211 2.35 -1.58 -10.37
C ALA A 211 2.97 -2.49 -11.46
N LYS A 212 2.66 -2.25 -12.74
CA LYS A 212 3.14 -3.07 -13.86
C LYS A 212 4.63 -2.89 -14.11
N THR A 213 5.12 -1.65 -14.16
CA THR A 213 6.52 -1.34 -14.51
C THR A 213 7.39 -0.97 -13.31
N GLY A 214 6.80 -0.73 -12.14
CA GLY A 214 7.51 -0.24 -10.95
C GLY A 214 7.60 1.28 -10.84
N TYR A 215 7.11 2.03 -11.84
CA TYR A 215 7.15 3.50 -11.84
C TYR A 215 6.62 4.11 -10.53
N ASN A 216 7.47 4.89 -9.85
CA ASN A 216 7.22 5.58 -8.58
C ASN A 216 6.69 4.72 -7.41
N VAL A 217 6.74 3.39 -7.50
CA VAL A 217 6.17 2.53 -6.44
C VAL A 217 6.98 2.63 -5.14
N ASP A 218 8.32 2.58 -5.22
CA ASP A 218 9.18 2.79 -4.04
C ASP A 218 9.05 4.21 -3.49
N ALA A 219 9.10 5.21 -4.37
CA ALA A 219 8.97 6.61 -3.98
C ALA A 219 7.69 6.89 -3.18
N LEU A 220 6.57 6.24 -3.52
CA LEU A 220 5.33 6.29 -2.74
C LEU A 220 5.50 5.69 -1.34
N PHE A 221 5.92 4.43 -1.25
CA PHE A 221 5.95 3.71 0.03
C PHE A 221 7.03 4.26 0.97
N GLU A 222 8.24 4.51 0.47
CA GLU A 222 9.37 4.97 1.29
C GLU A 222 9.14 6.40 1.81
N THR A 223 8.60 7.30 0.98
CA THR A 223 8.18 8.64 1.43
C THR A 223 7.15 8.53 2.56
N LEU A 224 6.13 7.68 2.42
CA LEU A 224 5.14 7.48 3.48
C LEU A 224 5.73 6.86 4.75
N PHE A 225 6.69 5.95 4.61
CA PHE A 225 7.32 5.29 5.75
C PHE A 225 8.17 6.26 6.57
N ASP A 226 8.95 7.13 5.91
CA ASP A 226 9.68 8.20 6.58
C ASP A 226 8.75 9.22 7.25
N LEU A 227 7.64 9.57 6.59
CA LEU A 227 6.66 10.51 7.15
C LEU A 227 5.92 9.97 8.38
N VAL A 228 5.75 8.66 8.54
CA VAL A 228 5.14 8.09 9.77
C VAL A 228 6.14 7.89 10.92
N LEU A 229 7.46 7.94 10.68
CA LEU A 229 8.46 7.75 11.74
C LEU A 229 8.29 8.71 12.95
N PRO A 230 8.02 10.02 12.79
CA PRO A 230 7.80 10.92 13.92
C PRO A 230 6.58 10.54 14.78
N SER A 231 5.53 9.95 14.20
CA SER A 231 4.36 9.46 14.96
C SER A 231 4.67 8.16 15.72
N ILE A 232 5.59 7.33 15.23
CA ILE A 232 6.08 6.16 15.99
C ILE A 232 6.88 6.61 17.21
N LEU A 233 7.79 7.58 17.02
CA LEU A 233 8.64 8.12 18.09
C LEU A 233 7.80 8.75 19.21
N ARG A 234 6.84 9.61 18.87
CA ARG A 234 5.91 10.23 19.86
C ARG A 234 5.15 9.18 20.66
N LYS A 235 4.52 8.19 20.00
CA LYS A 235 3.80 7.10 20.67
C LYS A 235 4.71 6.26 21.58
N ARG A 236 5.98 6.06 21.24
CA ARG A 236 6.92 5.35 22.13
C ARG A 236 7.32 6.18 23.35
N HIS A 237 7.47 7.50 23.22
CA HIS A 237 7.69 8.41 24.36
C HIS A 237 6.48 8.41 25.30
N GLU A 238 5.26 8.61 24.77
CA GLU A 238 4.01 8.61 25.55
C GLU A 238 3.83 7.31 26.35
N ASN A 239 4.07 6.15 25.73
CA ASN A 239 4.01 4.84 26.40
C ASN A 239 5.13 4.61 27.44
N HIS A 240 6.22 5.38 27.39
CA HIS A 240 7.31 5.31 28.37
C HIS A 240 7.12 6.30 29.53
N GLU A 241 6.47 7.44 29.29
CA GLU A 241 6.12 8.42 30.33
C GLU A 241 4.83 8.04 31.09
N SER A 242 3.94 7.28 30.45
CA SER A 242 2.78 6.66 31.08
C SER A 242 2.88 5.12 31.03
N PRO A 243 3.79 4.50 31.81
CA PRO A 243 3.70 3.08 32.07
C PRO A 243 2.34 2.83 32.73
N THR A 244 1.54 1.95 32.13
CA THR A 244 0.24 1.55 32.67
C THR A 244 0.40 1.18 34.14
N VAL A 245 -0.37 1.81 35.01
CA VAL A 245 -0.40 1.47 36.44
C VAL A 245 -0.90 0.03 36.54
N ASP A 246 0.00 -0.88 36.88
CA ASP A 246 -0.36 -2.29 37.13
C ASP A 246 -1.30 -2.36 38.33
N LEU A 247 -2.59 -2.55 38.04
CA LEU A 247 -3.67 -2.71 39.00
C LEU A 247 -3.66 -4.12 39.63
N GLU A 248 -2.49 -4.58 40.09
CA GLU A 248 -2.36 -5.84 40.84
C GLU A 248 -2.37 -5.64 42.37
N ASP A 249 -2.09 -4.44 42.89
CA ASP A 249 -2.12 -4.15 44.33
C ASP A 249 -3.45 -3.55 44.83
N CYS A 250 -4.53 -4.32 44.65
CA CYS A 250 -5.83 -4.09 45.32
C CYS A 250 -6.40 -5.35 45.98
N ARG A 251 -5.55 -6.29 46.43
CA ARG A 251 -5.95 -7.42 47.30
C ARG A 251 -5.82 -7.07 48.80
N GLY A 252 -6.57 -6.07 49.25
CA GLY A 252 -6.58 -5.59 50.64
C GLY A 252 -7.94 -5.73 51.34
N SER A 253 -8.15 -6.85 52.05
CA SER A 253 -9.17 -7.03 53.11
C SER A 253 -10.64 -6.62 52.84
N GLY A 254 -11.42 -7.53 52.23
CA GLY A 254 -12.89 -7.54 52.32
C GLY A 254 -13.38 -8.64 53.27
N LYS A 255 -13.79 -8.31 54.50
CA LYS A 255 -14.37 -9.29 55.45
C LYS A 255 -15.72 -9.80 54.93
N ARG A 256 -15.86 -11.13 54.81
CA ARG A 256 -17.14 -11.78 54.49
C ARG A 256 -18.15 -11.55 55.62
N VAL A 257 -19.26 -10.88 55.34
CA VAL A 257 -20.47 -10.94 56.17
C VAL A 257 -21.43 -11.92 55.52
N ARG A 258 -21.85 -12.96 56.26
CA ARG A 258 -22.92 -13.88 55.84
C ARG A 258 -24.26 -13.27 56.26
N SER A 259 -25.16 -13.02 55.32
CA SER A 259 -26.58 -12.88 55.59
C SER A 259 -27.25 -14.25 55.57
N SER A 260 -27.83 -14.65 56.71
CA SER A 260 -28.73 -15.80 56.80
C SER A 260 -30.12 -15.35 56.35
N CYS A 261 -30.80 -16.17 55.54
CA CYS A 261 -32.23 -16.00 55.28
C CYS A 261 -33.01 -16.84 56.28
N CYS A 262 -34.07 -16.27 56.86
CA CYS A 262 -35.19 -16.95 57.50
C CYS A 262 -36.47 -16.38 56.88
#